data_AF-A0A936WC69-F1
#
_entry.id   AF-A0A936WC69-F1
#
_cell.length_a   1.000
_cell.length_b   1.000
_cell.length_c   1.000
_cell.angle_alpha   90.00
_cell.angle_beta   90.00
_cell.angle_gamma   90.00
#
_symmetry.space_group_name_H-M   'P 1'
#
loop_
_entity.id
_entity.type
_entity.pdbx_description
1 polymer ?
#
loop_
_entity_poly.entity_id
_entity_poly.type
_entity_poly.pdbx_seq_one_letter_code
_entity_poly.pdbx_strand_id
1 'polypeptide(L)'
;MRACTTVLLALLPFALLAQRRVEGRVVDATTGEPLEYVSIGSMPSGAFTLSHTDGSFALTMPDSLLVDSVQFALLGFIRIAFPVQQWSGGSFEVRLLSSARELEPAQVVGDLREERDLGNRSHHLLFNYLLKAERPDQLIEIAQAIDLGPFPVPVRAVNLFISDTAMDSATFRIGFRGFDGERPTGPLVERVLVRRLALAPGWLRLGLEDEHIVLQGPIVVTVEVLPTVDAKPRYLSIGIRLGGGGPGFDRRSTFDEWIRMPHRYSINVTALVPKGRADDAPEDPDPYLRSVDVRPWSPAVQDSFAIAFGLPERYDPAHPGGYPTVYLLDANLYFNDVLETFRKEARKGSVPPVILVGVGYRDIAAMDSLRQRDYLFPSSDSVPSSGGGERFLAFLCEQLVPYVKQRYATDTARCAIAGHSFGGYFTLFALQHGLLYDDVPFTTFIAASPVVDYAQGALFDTMEGRSLKIPSDTVPVFISHGRGEDDPAMVSYVELAHRCIRTGLVERHYAAADHMGTALPSFTDGLKKLWGRMR
;
A
#
# COMPACT_ATOMS: atom_id res chain seq x y z
N MET A 1 -64.41 0.00 45.60
CA MET A 1 -64.35 0.00 44.13
C MET A 1 -62.88 -0.02 43.74
N ARG A 2 -62.40 -1.13 43.15
CA ARG A 2 -61.00 -1.28 42.70
C ARG A 2 -60.90 -0.70 41.28
N ALA A 3 -60.04 0.29 41.07
CA ALA A 3 -59.78 0.87 39.76
C ALA A 3 -58.73 0.03 39.03
N CYS A 4 -59.13 -0.65 37.96
CA CYS A 4 -58.22 -1.24 36.98
C CYS A 4 -57.55 -0.11 36.21
N THR A 5 -56.22 -0.04 36.26
CA THR A 5 -55.43 0.86 35.42
C THR A 5 -54.99 0.07 34.19
N THR A 6 -55.61 0.34 33.05
CA THR A 6 -55.26 -0.28 31.78
C THR A 6 -54.02 0.42 31.21
N VAL A 7 -52.90 -0.29 31.10
CA VAL A 7 -51.69 0.18 30.41
C VAL A 7 -51.91 0.03 28.90
N LEU A 8 -51.90 1.15 28.18
CA LEU A 8 -51.98 1.18 26.73
C LEU A 8 -50.56 0.98 26.15
N LEU A 9 -50.30 -0.18 25.55
CA LEU A 9 -49.08 -0.44 24.79
C LEU A 9 -49.18 0.29 23.45
N ALA A 10 -48.40 1.35 23.25
CA ALA A 10 -48.31 2.04 21.96
C ALA A 10 -47.46 1.22 20.99
N LEU A 11 -48.10 0.57 20.02
CA LEU A 11 -47.46 0.00 18.83
C LEU A 11 -47.03 1.16 17.91
N LEU A 12 -45.72 1.42 17.82
CA LEU A 12 -45.13 2.27 16.78
C LEU A 12 -45.36 1.60 15.41
N PRO A 13 -45.96 2.29 14.43
CA PRO A 13 -46.05 1.76 13.08
C PRO A 13 -44.67 1.81 12.42
N PHE A 14 -44.14 0.65 12.03
CA PHE A 14 -43.09 0.59 11.02
C PHE A 14 -43.67 1.18 9.72
N ALA A 15 -43.26 2.38 9.35
CA ALA A 15 -43.51 2.90 8.02
C ALA A 15 -42.71 2.04 7.02
N LEU A 16 -43.40 1.14 6.32
CA LEU A 16 -42.87 0.54 5.10
C LEU A 16 -42.69 1.68 4.09
N LEU A 17 -41.44 2.10 3.86
CA LEU A 17 -41.12 3.00 2.77
C LEU A 17 -41.51 2.30 1.46
N ALA A 18 -42.44 2.87 0.71
CA ALA A 18 -42.79 2.36 -0.61
C ALA A 18 -41.55 2.46 -1.53
N GLN A 19 -41.13 1.32 -2.07
CA GLN A 19 -40.02 1.21 -3.01
C GLN A 19 -40.61 0.87 -4.38
N ARG A 20 -40.22 1.62 -5.40
CA ARG A 20 -40.61 1.35 -6.78
C ARG A 20 -39.51 0.55 -7.46
N ARG A 21 -39.93 -0.53 -8.13
CA ARG A 21 -39.06 -1.35 -8.97
C ARG A 21 -39.22 -0.92 -10.43
N VAL A 22 -38.09 -0.71 -11.08
CA VAL A 22 -37.94 -0.15 -12.41
C VAL A 22 -37.25 -1.21 -13.26
N GLU A 23 -37.96 -1.81 -14.21
CA GLU A 23 -37.51 -2.97 -14.98
C GLU A 23 -37.52 -2.69 -16.49
N GLY A 24 -36.58 -3.29 -17.21
CA GLY A 24 -36.48 -3.12 -18.65
C GLY A 24 -35.40 -3.97 -19.29
N ARG A 25 -35.09 -3.68 -20.55
CA ARG A 25 -34.03 -4.30 -21.35
C ARG A 25 -33.19 -3.25 -22.03
N VAL A 26 -31.87 -3.39 -22.07
CA VAL A 26 -30.98 -2.52 -22.83
C VAL A 26 -30.48 -3.25 -24.07
N VAL A 27 -30.51 -2.60 -25.23
CA VAL A 27 -30.07 -3.15 -26.51
C VAL A 27 -29.22 -2.14 -27.29
N ASP A 28 -28.40 -2.63 -28.20
CA ASP A 28 -27.66 -1.80 -29.15
C ASP A 28 -28.66 -1.20 -30.16
N ALA A 29 -28.64 0.11 -30.33
CA ALA A 29 -29.58 0.81 -31.20
C ALA A 29 -29.42 0.43 -32.69
N THR A 30 -28.23 -0.04 -33.08
CA THR A 30 -27.84 -0.38 -34.45
C THR A 30 -28.10 -1.85 -34.74
N THR A 31 -27.62 -2.76 -33.88
CA THR A 31 -27.72 -4.21 -34.12
C THR A 31 -28.99 -4.81 -33.53
N GLY A 32 -29.61 -4.15 -32.54
CA GLY A 32 -30.73 -4.69 -31.77
C GLY A 32 -30.33 -5.81 -30.80
N GLU A 33 -29.05 -6.13 -30.69
CA GLU A 33 -28.56 -7.15 -29.77
C GLU A 33 -28.64 -6.68 -28.32
N PRO A 34 -28.86 -7.58 -27.36
CA PRO A 34 -28.91 -7.21 -25.95
C PRO A 34 -27.55 -6.72 -25.46
N LEU A 35 -27.55 -5.60 -24.74
CA LEU A 35 -26.33 -5.07 -24.14
C LEU A 35 -26.23 -5.55 -22.71
N GLU A 36 -25.24 -6.41 -22.48
CA GLU A 36 -24.89 -6.92 -21.16
C GLU A 36 -24.04 -5.92 -20.37
N TYR A 37 -24.20 -5.93 -19.04
CA TYR A 37 -23.40 -5.16 -18.08
C TYR A 37 -23.41 -3.63 -18.27
N VAL A 38 -24.51 -3.10 -18.81
CA VAL A 38 -24.78 -1.65 -18.85
C VAL A 38 -24.96 -1.17 -17.41
N SER A 39 -24.23 -0.12 -17.03
CA SER A 39 -24.39 0.55 -15.73
C SER A 39 -25.64 1.40 -15.72
N ILE A 40 -26.56 1.11 -14.80
CA ILE A 40 -27.86 1.75 -14.70
C ILE A 40 -28.02 2.30 -13.29
N GLY A 41 -28.18 3.61 -13.14
CA GLY A 41 -28.27 4.20 -11.80
C GLY A 41 -28.89 5.59 -11.75
N SER A 42 -29.34 5.97 -10.56
CA SER A 42 -29.89 7.29 -10.26
C SER A 42 -28.95 8.06 -9.33
N MET A 43 -28.69 9.33 -9.65
CA MET A 43 -27.90 10.25 -8.84
C MET A 43 -28.80 11.41 -8.38
N PRO A 44 -28.69 11.88 -7.12
CA PRO A 44 -27.69 11.52 -6.10
C PRO A 44 -28.09 10.31 -5.21
N SER A 45 -29.20 9.63 -5.51
CA SER A 45 -29.76 8.59 -4.65
C SER A 45 -28.86 7.36 -4.38
N GLY A 46 -27.88 7.09 -5.25
CA GLY A 46 -26.98 5.93 -5.12
C GLY A 46 -27.64 4.59 -5.48
N ALA A 47 -28.86 4.60 -6.02
CA ALA A 47 -29.51 3.41 -6.56
C ALA A 47 -28.79 2.98 -7.86
N PHE A 48 -28.38 1.72 -7.94
CA PHE A 48 -27.55 1.19 -9.02
C PHE A 48 -27.93 -0.26 -9.34
N THR A 49 -27.78 -0.66 -10.60
CA THR A 49 -27.89 -2.03 -11.09
C THR A 49 -27.08 -2.20 -12.38
N LEU A 50 -26.90 -3.43 -12.83
CA LEU A 50 -26.34 -3.76 -14.15
C LEU A 50 -27.37 -4.51 -14.99
N SER A 51 -27.30 -4.39 -16.32
CA SER A 51 -28.02 -5.32 -17.18
C SER A 51 -27.41 -6.72 -17.17
N HIS A 52 -28.26 -7.73 -17.24
CA HIS A 52 -27.94 -9.14 -17.37
C HIS A 52 -27.47 -9.47 -18.81
N THR A 53 -27.04 -10.72 -19.04
CA THR A 53 -26.55 -11.19 -20.34
C THR A 53 -27.60 -11.15 -21.46
N ASP A 54 -28.88 -11.18 -21.10
CA ASP A 54 -30.00 -11.01 -22.03
C ASP A 54 -30.43 -9.54 -22.19
N GLY A 55 -29.65 -8.60 -21.63
CA GLY A 55 -29.91 -7.16 -21.61
C GLY A 55 -30.94 -6.72 -20.57
N SER A 56 -31.62 -7.64 -19.86
CA SER A 56 -32.63 -7.28 -18.87
C SER A 56 -32.02 -6.61 -17.63
N PHE A 57 -32.75 -5.74 -16.95
CA PHE A 57 -32.30 -5.13 -15.70
C PHE A 57 -33.48 -4.85 -14.77
N ALA A 58 -33.18 -4.74 -13.47
CA ALA A 58 -34.12 -4.28 -12.46
C ALA A 58 -33.41 -3.36 -11.47
N LEU A 59 -33.95 -2.15 -11.29
CA LEU A 59 -33.46 -1.13 -10.37
C LEU A 59 -34.54 -0.83 -9.32
N THR A 60 -34.21 -0.93 -8.04
CA THR A 60 -35.13 -0.61 -6.95
C THR A 60 -34.74 0.72 -6.31
N MET A 61 -35.70 1.63 -6.16
CA MET A 61 -35.47 2.95 -5.56
C MET A 61 -36.67 3.42 -4.70
N PRO A 62 -36.43 4.21 -3.64
CA PRO A 62 -37.50 4.80 -2.83
C PRO A 62 -38.40 5.76 -3.64
N ASP A 63 -39.70 5.79 -3.33
CA ASP A 63 -40.66 6.70 -3.98
C ASP A 63 -40.33 8.19 -3.82
N SER A 64 -39.56 8.57 -2.79
CA SER A 64 -39.10 9.94 -2.58
C SER A 64 -38.09 10.44 -3.62
N LEU A 65 -37.55 9.55 -4.46
CA LEU A 65 -36.49 9.85 -5.43
C LEU A 65 -36.97 9.81 -6.89
N LEU A 66 -38.30 9.85 -7.10
CA LEU A 66 -38.96 9.86 -8.42
C LEU A 66 -38.72 11.15 -9.24
N VAL A 67 -37.96 12.12 -8.71
CA VAL A 67 -37.64 13.38 -9.39
C VAL A 67 -36.30 13.33 -10.14
N ASP A 68 -35.50 12.29 -9.90
CA ASP A 68 -34.18 12.14 -10.50
C ASP A 68 -34.23 11.44 -11.88
N SER A 69 -33.13 11.54 -12.64
CA SER A 69 -32.96 10.81 -13.90
C SER A 69 -32.20 9.49 -13.70
N VAL A 70 -32.66 8.40 -14.32
CA VAL A 70 -31.88 7.16 -14.44
C VAL A 70 -30.91 7.28 -15.59
N GLN A 71 -29.63 7.11 -15.33
CA GLN A 71 -28.56 7.13 -16.30
C GLN A 71 -28.20 5.72 -16.76
N PHE A 72 -27.91 5.58 -18.04
CA PHE A 72 -27.42 4.35 -18.68
C PHE A 72 -26.04 4.64 -19.26
N ALA A 73 -25.06 3.87 -18.84
CA ALA A 73 -23.68 4.02 -19.27
C ALA A 73 -23.07 2.66 -19.59
N LEU A 74 -22.55 2.52 -20.81
CA LEU A 74 -21.72 1.41 -21.24
C LEU A 74 -20.53 1.98 -22.01
N LEU A 75 -19.34 1.42 -21.81
CA LEU A 75 -18.14 1.84 -22.54
C LEU A 75 -18.37 1.62 -24.05
N GLY A 76 -18.10 2.64 -24.87
CA GLY A 76 -18.34 2.58 -26.32
C GLY A 76 -19.74 2.99 -26.76
N PHE A 77 -20.56 3.48 -25.82
CA PHE A 77 -21.91 3.97 -26.08
C PHE A 77 -22.09 5.38 -25.54
N ILE A 78 -22.95 6.15 -26.19
CA ILE A 78 -23.36 7.47 -25.73
C ILE A 78 -24.17 7.28 -24.44
N ARG A 79 -23.73 7.96 -23.37
CA ARG A 79 -24.47 8.00 -22.10
C ARG A 79 -25.79 8.71 -22.30
N ILE A 80 -26.87 8.11 -21.83
CA ILE A 80 -28.22 8.69 -21.86
C ILE A 80 -28.84 8.70 -20.46
N ALA A 81 -29.75 9.63 -20.21
CA ALA A 81 -30.46 9.78 -18.95
C ALA A 81 -31.95 9.99 -19.20
N PHE A 82 -32.80 9.26 -18.46
CA PHE A 82 -34.26 9.35 -18.57
C PHE A 82 -34.89 9.78 -17.24
N PRO A 83 -35.85 10.73 -17.22
CA PRO A 83 -36.63 11.03 -16.03
C PRO A 83 -37.47 9.83 -15.60
N VAL A 84 -37.42 9.46 -14.30
CA VAL A 84 -38.17 8.30 -13.75
C VAL A 84 -39.69 8.46 -13.94
N GLN A 85 -40.20 9.70 -13.99
CA GLN A 85 -41.62 10.01 -14.22
C GLN A 85 -42.17 9.49 -15.55
N GLN A 86 -41.30 9.28 -16.55
CA GLN A 86 -41.69 8.76 -17.87
C GLN A 86 -41.92 7.24 -17.86
N TRP A 87 -41.66 6.56 -16.73
CA TRP A 87 -41.79 5.11 -16.60
C TRP A 87 -43.17 4.74 -16.03
N SER A 88 -44.18 4.77 -16.90
CA SER A 88 -45.56 4.42 -16.58
C SER A 88 -45.78 2.91 -16.65
N GLY A 89 -45.37 2.17 -15.61
CA GLY A 89 -45.81 0.80 -15.31
C GLY A 89 -45.76 -0.19 -16.50
N GLY A 90 -44.55 -0.64 -16.86
CA GLY A 90 -44.29 -1.65 -17.88
C GLY A 90 -42.79 -1.91 -18.04
N SER A 91 -42.41 -2.98 -18.76
CA SER A 91 -41.01 -3.24 -19.15
C SER A 91 -40.59 -2.31 -20.29
N PHE A 92 -39.49 -1.58 -20.12
CA PHE A 92 -38.99 -0.60 -21.09
C PHE A 92 -37.77 -1.13 -21.87
N GLU A 93 -37.72 -0.92 -23.18
CA GLU A 93 -36.52 -1.15 -23.98
C GLU A 93 -35.73 0.15 -24.15
N VAL A 94 -34.47 0.14 -23.71
CA VAL A 94 -33.53 1.26 -23.80
C VAL A 94 -32.51 0.96 -24.88
N ARG A 95 -32.38 1.86 -25.85
CA ARG A 95 -31.49 1.69 -27.00
C ARG A 95 -30.27 2.59 -26.85
N LEU A 96 -29.07 2.01 -26.73
CA LEU A 96 -27.82 2.77 -26.66
C LEU A 96 -27.20 2.88 -28.05
N LEU A 97 -26.85 4.10 -28.45
CA LEU A 97 -26.09 4.37 -29.68
C LEU A 97 -24.60 4.23 -29.39
N SER A 98 -23.87 3.53 -30.25
CA SER A 98 -22.42 3.41 -30.14
C SER A 98 -21.74 4.77 -30.35
N SER A 99 -20.69 5.06 -29.58
CA SER A 99 -19.82 6.22 -29.83
C SER A 99 -18.82 5.84 -30.92
N ALA A 100 -19.09 6.21 -32.16
CA ALA A 100 -18.15 6.00 -33.25
C ALA A 100 -17.10 7.14 -33.25
N ARG A 101 -15.92 6.87 -32.69
CA ARG A 101 -14.70 7.64 -33.00
C ARG A 101 -13.70 6.70 -33.66
N GLU A 102 -13.35 6.99 -34.92
CA GLU A 102 -12.26 6.31 -35.60
C GLU A 102 -10.93 6.67 -34.90
N LEU A 103 -10.18 5.64 -34.49
CA LEU A 103 -8.81 5.78 -34.02
C LEU A 103 -7.89 5.81 -35.24
N GLU A 104 -6.93 6.75 -35.26
CA GLU A 104 -5.94 6.78 -36.32
C GLU A 104 -5.06 5.52 -36.29
N PRO A 105 -4.82 4.86 -37.43
CA PRO A 105 -3.99 3.67 -37.49
C PRO A 105 -2.54 4.03 -37.14
N ALA A 106 -2.02 3.47 -36.05
CA ALA A 106 -0.60 3.57 -35.72
C ALA A 106 0.22 2.73 -36.70
N GLN A 107 1.12 3.36 -37.46
CA GLN A 107 2.08 2.64 -38.30
C GLN A 107 3.04 1.84 -37.41
N VAL A 108 2.99 0.51 -37.53
CA VAL A 108 3.91 -0.41 -36.88
C VAL A 108 5.17 -0.54 -37.75
N VAL A 109 6.25 0.15 -37.36
CA VAL A 109 7.58 -0.07 -37.94
C VAL A 109 8.14 -1.39 -37.40
N GLY A 110 8.62 -2.22 -38.33
CA GLY A 110 9.07 -3.60 -38.10
C GLY A 110 10.45 -3.71 -37.48
N ASP A 111 10.55 -3.39 -36.19
CA ASP A 111 11.71 -3.76 -35.37
C ASP A 111 11.46 -5.09 -34.66
N LEU A 112 12.52 -5.81 -34.31
CA LEU A 112 12.45 -6.97 -33.41
C LEU A 112 11.82 -6.52 -32.08
N ARG A 113 10.71 -7.15 -31.67
CA ARG A 113 9.98 -6.81 -30.44
C ARG A 113 10.05 -7.94 -29.42
N GLU A 114 10.02 -7.58 -28.15
CA GLU A 114 9.91 -8.51 -27.01
C GLU A 114 8.73 -8.15 -26.12
N GLU A 115 8.13 -9.14 -25.46
CA GLU A 115 7.08 -8.90 -24.47
C GLU A 115 7.73 -8.40 -23.17
N ARG A 116 7.20 -7.30 -22.64
CA ARG A 116 7.66 -6.71 -21.38
C ARG A 116 6.48 -6.26 -20.54
N ASP A 117 6.57 -6.52 -19.24
CA ASP A 117 5.60 -6.00 -18.27
C ASP A 117 5.99 -4.58 -17.85
N LEU A 118 5.07 -3.63 -18.08
CA LEU A 118 5.20 -2.21 -17.81
C LEU A 118 4.25 -1.82 -16.67
N GLY A 119 4.76 -1.15 -15.64
CA GLY A 119 3.99 -0.80 -14.43
C GLY A 119 4.42 -1.62 -13.21
N ASN A 120 3.48 -1.88 -12.30
CA ASN A 120 3.77 -2.49 -11.01
C ASN A 120 3.84 -4.01 -11.14
N ARG A 121 5.06 -4.56 -11.07
CA ARG A 121 5.38 -5.99 -11.18
C ARG A 121 5.65 -6.67 -9.83
N SER A 122 5.45 -5.93 -8.75
CA SER A 122 5.69 -6.35 -7.36
C SER A 122 4.47 -6.04 -6.52
N HIS A 123 4.21 -6.86 -5.52
CA HIS A 123 3.17 -6.65 -4.52
C HIS A 123 3.79 -6.74 -3.11
N HIS A 124 3.13 -6.13 -2.14
CA HIS A 124 3.46 -6.26 -0.73
C HIS A 124 2.87 -7.56 -0.18
N LEU A 125 3.65 -8.36 0.54
CA LEU A 125 3.22 -9.68 1.01
C LEU A 125 2.30 -9.61 2.24
N LEU A 126 2.44 -8.58 3.09
CA LEU A 126 1.63 -8.40 4.31
C LEU A 126 0.47 -7.40 4.14
N PHE A 127 0.39 -6.68 3.01
CA PHE A 127 -0.61 -5.64 2.81
C PHE A 127 -1.30 -5.87 1.49
N ASN A 128 -2.61 -6.05 1.58
CA ASN A 128 -3.46 -6.28 0.45
C ASN A 128 -4.63 -5.31 0.56
N TYR A 129 -5.13 -4.88 -0.60
CA TYR A 129 -6.37 -4.15 -0.64
C TYR A 129 -7.51 -5.14 -0.80
N LEU A 130 -8.32 -5.25 0.23
CA LEU A 130 -9.49 -6.12 0.22
C LEU A 130 -10.62 -5.46 -0.58
N LEU A 131 -10.82 -5.90 -1.82
CA LEU A 131 -12.03 -5.56 -2.57
C LEU A 131 -13.17 -6.43 -2.03
N LYS A 132 -14.03 -5.83 -1.21
CA LYS A 132 -15.21 -6.49 -0.65
C LYS A 132 -16.46 -5.75 -1.07
N ALA A 133 -17.38 -6.44 -1.74
CA ALA A 133 -18.69 -5.90 -2.06
C ALA A 133 -19.57 -5.95 -0.80
N GLU A 134 -20.14 -4.81 -0.40
CA GLU A 134 -21.09 -4.72 0.72
C GLU A 134 -22.49 -5.22 0.30
N ARG A 135 -22.81 -5.12 -1.01
CA ARG A 135 -24.05 -5.64 -1.62
C ARG A 135 -23.74 -6.50 -2.86
N PRO A 136 -24.59 -7.49 -3.21
CA PRO A 136 -24.35 -8.37 -4.36
C PRO A 136 -24.22 -7.65 -5.72
N ASP A 137 -24.83 -6.49 -5.85
CA ASP A 137 -24.89 -5.62 -7.05
C ASP A 137 -23.86 -4.47 -7.04
N GLN A 138 -23.05 -4.36 -5.99
CA GLN A 138 -22.11 -3.25 -5.84
C GLN A 138 -20.91 -3.39 -6.79
N LEU A 139 -20.64 -2.31 -7.52
CA LEU A 139 -19.47 -2.17 -8.38
C LEU A 139 -18.21 -1.87 -7.56
N ILE A 140 -17.08 -2.47 -7.96
CA ILE A 140 -15.77 -2.05 -7.46
C ILE A 140 -14.81 -1.96 -8.64
N GLU A 141 -14.40 -0.74 -8.97
CA GLU A 141 -13.43 -0.46 -10.03
C GLU A 141 -12.17 0.11 -9.39
N ILE A 142 -11.05 -0.57 -9.61
CA ILE A 142 -9.72 -0.09 -9.25
C ILE A 142 -8.97 0.34 -10.50
N ALA A 143 -8.01 1.23 -10.32
CA ALA A 143 -7.26 1.81 -11.40
C ALA A 143 -5.82 2.09 -11.01
N GLN A 144 -4.90 1.90 -11.95
CA GLN A 144 -3.47 2.10 -11.75
C GLN A 144 -2.90 2.89 -12.93
N ALA A 145 -2.25 4.02 -12.62
CA ALA A 145 -1.51 4.78 -13.62
C ALA A 145 -0.20 4.06 -13.99
N ILE A 146 0.05 3.93 -15.29
CA ILE A 146 1.18 3.21 -15.88
C ILE A 146 1.72 4.05 -17.05
N ASP A 147 3.04 4.20 -17.11
CA ASP A 147 3.69 4.83 -18.26
C ASP A 147 4.18 3.75 -19.23
N LEU A 148 3.64 3.77 -20.45
CA LEU A 148 4.04 2.86 -21.52
C LEU A 148 5.25 3.38 -22.32
N GLY A 149 5.72 4.58 -22.00
CA GLY A 149 6.80 5.25 -22.69
C GLY A 149 6.34 6.02 -23.93
N PRO A 150 7.29 6.66 -24.64
CA PRO A 150 6.98 7.68 -25.64
C PRO A 150 6.50 7.14 -26.99
N PHE A 151 6.39 5.82 -27.16
CA PHE A 151 6.07 5.21 -28.44
C PHE A 151 4.81 4.32 -28.36
N PRO A 152 4.04 4.21 -29.45
CA PRO A 152 2.95 3.25 -29.54
C PRO A 152 3.44 1.81 -29.39
N VAL A 153 2.92 1.11 -28.38
CA VAL A 153 3.23 -0.29 -28.11
C VAL A 153 1.95 -1.14 -28.17
N PRO A 154 1.96 -2.29 -28.86
CA PRO A 154 0.87 -3.24 -28.79
C PRO A 154 0.72 -3.81 -27.38
N VAL A 155 -0.47 -3.71 -26.81
CA VAL A 155 -0.84 -4.28 -25.51
C VAL A 155 -1.25 -5.73 -25.71
N ARG A 156 -0.65 -6.62 -24.92
CA ARG A 156 -0.88 -8.07 -24.96
C ARG A 156 -1.73 -8.55 -23.79
N ALA A 157 -1.56 -7.95 -22.61
CA ALA A 157 -2.34 -8.32 -21.44
C ALA A 157 -2.35 -7.20 -20.38
N VAL A 158 -3.32 -7.28 -19.47
CA VAL A 158 -3.28 -6.62 -18.16
C VAL A 158 -3.08 -7.69 -17.10
N ASN A 159 -2.10 -7.52 -16.23
CA ASN A 159 -1.83 -8.47 -15.14
C ASN A 159 -2.20 -7.86 -13.80
N LEU A 160 -2.80 -8.67 -12.93
CA LEU A 160 -3.27 -8.30 -11.60
C LEU A 160 -2.75 -9.31 -10.59
N PHE A 161 -2.14 -8.87 -9.50
CA PHE A 161 -1.76 -9.78 -8.43
C PHE A 161 -2.91 -10.02 -7.45
N ILE A 162 -3.36 -11.26 -7.33
CA ILE A 162 -4.35 -11.70 -6.36
C ILE A 162 -3.61 -12.29 -5.17
N SER A 163 -3.77 -11.70 -3.99
CA SER A 163 -3.14 -12.22 -2.77
C SER A 163 -3.97 -13.32 -2.11
N ASP A 164 -5.29 -13.17 -2.13
CA ASP A 164 -6.24 -14.11 -1.56
C ASP A 164 -7.65 -13.89 -2.13
N THR A 165 -8.49 -14.93 -2.17
CA THR A 165 -9.88 -14.81 -2.61
C THR A 165 -10.74 -15.97 -2.13
N ALA A 166 -12.00 -15.69 -1.83
CA ALA A 166 -13.02 -16.71 -1.59
C ALA A 166 -13.82 -17.09 -2.85
N MET A 167 -13.42 -16.61 -4.03
CA MET A 167 -14.12 -16.83 -5.30
C MET A 167 -13.36 -17.83 -6.17
N ASP A 168 -14.06 -18.83 -6.72
CA ASP A 168 -13.45 -19.82 -7.63
C ASP A 168 -13.18 -19.23 -9.03
N SER A 169 -14.00 -18.26 -9.45
CA SER A 169 -13.87 -17.55 -10.71
C SER A 169 -14.44 -16.14 -10.61
N ALA A 170 -13.96 -15.22 -11.43
CA ALA A 170 -14.54 -13.89 -11.58
C ALA A 170 -14.54 -13.44 -13.03
N THR A 171 -15.46 -12.53 -13.35
CA THR A 171 -15.51 -11.82 -14.62
C THR A 171 -14.94 -10.43 -14.41
N PHE A 172 -13.92 -10.08 -15.17
CA PHE A 172 -13.24 -8.78 -15.13
C PHE A 172 -13.61 -7.96 -16.35
N ARG A 173 -13.94 -6.69 -16.14
CA ARG A 173 -13.98 -5.67 -17.20
C ARG A 173 -12.71 -4.82 -17.13
N ILE A 174 -12.08 -4.62 -18.28
CA ILE A 174 -10.80 -3.94 -18.41
C ILE A 174 -11.02 -2.63 -19.18
N GLY A 175 -10.44 -1.54 -18.68
CA GLY A 175 -10.51 -0.22 -19.31
C GLY A 175 -9.14 0.42 -19.45
N PHE A 176 -9.01 1.28 -20.47
CA PHE A 176 -7.84 2.13 -20.67
C PHE A 176 -8.29 3.58 -20.76
N ARG A 177 -7.67 4.47 -19.98
CA ARG A 177 -8.01 5.89 -19.87
C ARG A 177 -6.75 6.74 -20.01
N GLY A 178 -6.94 7.98 -20.45
CA GLY A 178 -5.85 8.96 -20.41
C GLY A 178 -5.50 9.33 -18.97
N PHE A 179 -4.32 9.92 -18.79
CA PHE A 179 -3.85 10.42 -17.50
C PHE A 179 -3.31 11.84 -17.68
N ASP A 180 -3.87 12.82 -16.96
CA ASP A 180 -3.42 14.22 -17.01
C ASP A 180 -2.29 14.53 -16.01
N GLY A 181 -1.84 13.53 -15.24
CA GLY A 181 -0.84 13.68 -14.17
C GLY A 181 -1.46 13.71 -12.76
N GLU A 182 -2.76 14.00 -12.65
CA GLU A 182 -3.47 14.04 -11.37
C GLU A 182 -4.60 13.01 -11.30
N ARG A 183 -5.40 12.85 -12.36
CA ARG A 183 -6.61 12.02 -12.37
C ARG A 183 -6.77 11.23 -13.69
N PRO A 184 -7.50 10.10 -13.67
CA PRO A 184 -7.91 9.42 -14.89
C PRO A 184 -8.86 10.28 -15.73
N THR A 185 -8.62 10.38 -17.04
CA THR A 185 -9.46 11.15 -17.97
C THR A 185 -10.37 10.23 -18.82
N GLY A 186 -10.83 10.71 -19.97
CA GLY A 186 -11.67 9.94 -20.91
C GLY A 186 -11.03 8.62 -21.37
N PRO A 187 -11.85 7.68 -21.87
CA PRO A 187 -11.37 6.38 -22.35
C PRO A 187 -10.46 6.54 -23.58
N LEU A 188 -9.41 5.73 -23.63
CA LEU A 188 -8.52 5.57 -24.80
C LEU A 188 -8.96 4.41 -25.69
N VAL A 189 -9.66 3.44 -25.11
CA VAL A 189 -10.24 2.29 -25.79
C VAL A 189 -11.73 2.29 -25.47
N GLU A 190 -12.56 2.43 -26.49
CA GLU A 190 -14.01 2.56 -26.34
C GLU A 190 -14.74 1.20 -26.38
N ARG A 191 -14.09 0.11 -26.79
CA ARG A 191 -14.73 -1.23 -26.80
C ARG A 191 -14.77 -1.88 -25.41
N VAL A 192 -15.78 -2.72 -25.18
CA VAL A 192 -15.94 -3.50 -23.94
C VAL A 192 -14.97 -4.69 -23.93
N LEU A 193 -14.06 -4.72 -22.97
CA LEU A 193 -13.08 -5.80 -22.81
C LEU A 193 -13.41 -6.61 -21.55
N VAL A 194 -13.89 -7.84 -21.72
CA VAL A 194 -14.31 -8.70 -20.61
C VAL A 194 -13.58 -10.05 -20.65
N ARG A 195 -13.12 -10.50 -19.49
CA ARG A 195 -12.48 -11.82 -19.32
C ARG A 195 -13.04 -12.52 -18.09
N ARG A 196 -13.56 -13.73 -18.25
CA ARG A 196 -13.94 -14.61 -17.15
C ARG A 196 -12.85 -15.65 -16.93
N LEU A 197 -12.28 -15.68 -15.72
CA LEU A 197 -11.15 -16.54 -15.40
C LEU A 197 -11.38 -17.24 -14.06
N ALA A 198 -10.81 -18.44 -13.94
CA ALA A 198 -10.63 -19.08 -12.64
C ALA A 198 -9.63 -18.25 -11.81
N LEU A 199 -9.86 -18.18 -10.51
CA LEU A 199 -9.00 -17.42 -9.61
C LEU A 199 -8.13 -18.35 -8.78
N ALA A 200 -6.88 -17.92 -8.60
CA ALA A 200 -5.94 -18.48 -7.65
C ALA A 200 -5.05 -17.34 -7.15
N PRO A 201 -4.51 -17.43 -5.92
CA PRO A 201 -3.46 -16.52 -5.49
C PRO A 201 -2.28 -16.52 -6.46
N GLY A 202 -1.75 -15.34 -6.77
CA GLY A 202 -0.69 -15.12 -7.74
C GLY A 202 -1.02 -14.09 -8.81
N TRP A 203 -0.16 -14.00 -9.82
CA TRP A 203 -0.39 -13.15 -10.98
C TRP A 203 -1.47 -13.74 -11.88
N LEU A 204 -2.59 -13.03 -11.98
CA LEU A 204 -3.64 -13.29 -12.95
C LEU A 204 -3.36 -12.49 -14.23
N ARG A 205 -3.24 -13.18 -15.36
CA ARG A 205 -3.10 -12.57 -16.68
C ARG A 205 -4.45 -12.43 -17.36
N LEU A 206 -4.85 -11.19 -17.64
CA LEU A 206 -6.02 -10.85 -18.45
C LEU A 206 -5.57 -10.64 -19.90
N GLY A 207 -5.60 -11.70 -20.71
CA GLY A 207 -5.11 -11.69 -22.10
C GLY A 207 -5.93 -10.80 -23.03
N LEU A 208 -5.26 -9.97 -23.82
CA LEU A 208 -5.80 -9.00 -24.77
C LEU A 208 -5.16 -9.16 -26.17
N GLU A 209 -4.54 -10.30 -26.42
CA GLU A 209 -3.75 -10.59 -27.62
C GLU A 209 -4.54 -10.41 -28.94
N ASP A 210 -5.83 -10.76 -28.91
CA ASP A 210 -6.74 -10.70 -30.07
C ASP A 210 -7.42 -9.34 -30.24
N GLU A 211 -7.22 -8.41 -29.31
CA GLU A 211 -7.91 -7.11 -29.30
C GLU A 211 -7.20 -6.06 -30.16
N HIS A 212 -5.95 -6.32 -30.54
CA HIS A 212 -5.09 -5.45 -31.36
C HIS A 212 -4.99 -4.01 -30.80
N ILE A 213 -4.91 -3.87 -29.48
CA ILE A 213 -4.83 -2.58 -28.79
C ILE A 213 -3.40 -2.04 -28.88
N VAL A 214 -3.26 -0.76 -29.26
CA VAL A 214 -1.97 -0.05 -29.29
C VAL A 214 -2.11 1.23 -28.48
N LEU A 215 -1.25 1.43 -27.47
CA LEU A 215 -1.29 2.57 -26.57
C LEU A 215 0.10 3.19 -26.41
N GLN A 216 0.16 4.42 -25.90
CA GLN A 216 1.41 5.14 -25.64
C GLN A 216 1.27 6.09 -24.45
N GLY A 217 2.41 6.45 -23.87
CA GLY A 217 2.53 7.46 -22.83
C GLY A 217 1.91 7.06 -21.49
N PRO A 218 1.68 8.04 -20.61
CA PRO A 218 1.02 7.82 -19.34
C PRO A 218 -0.47 7.51 -19.57
N ILE A 219 -0.89 6.35 -19.09
CA ILE A 219 -2.27 5.89 -19.13
C ILE A 219 -2.74 5.48 -17.75
N VAL A 220 -4.04 5.29 -17.60
CA VAL A 220 -4.64 4.61 -16.45
C VAL A 220 -5.30 3.33 -16.95
N VAL A 221 -4.88 2.20 -16.37
CA VAL A 221 -5.56 0.91 -16.56
C VAL A 221 -6.59 0.75 -15.48
N THR A 222 -7.82 0.42 -15.85
CA THR A 222 -8.90 0.14 -14.91
C THR A 222 -9.27 -1.34 -14.97
N VAL A 223 -9.51 -1.93 -13.80
CA VAL A 223 -9.95 -3.31 -13.64
C VAL A 223 -11.17 -3.29 -12.73
N GLU A 224 -12.25 -3.88 -13.22
CA GLU A 224 -13.52 -3.93 -12.54
C GLU A 224 -13.97 -5.38 -12.41
N VAL A 225 -14.37 -5.78 -11.20
CA VAL A 225 -14.88 -7.12 -10.93
C VAL A 225 -16.41 -7.09 -11.07
N LEU A 226 -16.94 -7.79 -12.07
CA LEU A 226 -18.37 -7.81 -12.35
C LEU A 226 -19.14 -8.73 -11.36
N PRO A 227 -20.38 -8.38 -11.00
CA PRO A 227 -21.22 -9.20 -10.15
C PRO A 227 -21.61 -10.54 -10.81
N THR A 228 -21.67 -11.59 -9.99
CA THR A 228 -22.15 -12.93 -10.34
C THR A 228 -23.34 -13.27 -9.45
N VAL A 229 -24.27 -14.09 -9.93
CA VAL A 229 -25.60 -14.33 -9.31
C VAL A 229 -25.53 -15.05 -7.95
N ASP A 230 -24.38 -15.57 -7.53
CA ASP A 230 -24.25 -16.42 -6.33
C ASP A 230 -24.04 -15.66 -5.01
N ALA A 231 -24.75 -16.09 -3.96
CA ALA A 231 -24.90 -15.45 -2.64
C ALA A 231 -23.75 -15.69 -1.62
N LYS A 232 -22.58 -16.18 -2.04
CA LYS A 232 -21.41 -16.35 -1.13
C LYS A 232 -20.69 -15.01 -0.89
N PRO A 233 -20.04 -14.80 0.26
CA PRO A 233 -19.25 -13.59 0.50
C PRO A 233 -18.15 -13.42 -0.56
N ARG A 234 -18.19 -12.28 -1.26
CA ARG A 234 -17.29 -11.97 -2.39
C ARG A 234 -16.21 -11.04 -1.90
N TYR A 235 -15.00 -11.57 -1.78
CA TYR A 235 -13.83 -10.73 -1.65
C TYR A 235 -12.73 -11.17 -2.61
N LEU A 236 -12.04 -10.16 -3.13
CA LEU A 236 -10.82 -10.31 -3.89
C LEU A 236 -9.76 -9.45 -3.21
N SER A 237 -8.78 -10.09 -2.61
CA SER A 237 -7.66 -9.43 -1.97
C SER A 237 -6.58 -9.19 -3.03
N ILE A 238 -6.22 -7.93 -3.24
CA ILE A 238 -5.33 -7.51 -4.33
C ILE A 238 -4.02 -7.03 -3.73
N GLY A 239 -2.91 -7.48 -4.31
CA GLY A 239 -1.60 -7.01 -3.89
C GLY A 239 -1.45 -5.51 -4.07
N ILE A 240 -0.92 -4.82 -3.08
CA ILE A 240 -0.63 -3.38 -3.17
C ILE A 240 0.83 -3.07 -2.90
N ARG A 241 1.26 -1.84 -3.16
CA ARG A 241 2.59 -1.33 -2.88
C ARG A 241 2.50 0.08 -2.27
N LEU A 242 3.42 0.42 -1.37
CA LEU A 242 3.37 1.65 -0.58
C LEU A 242 4.20 2.83 -1.17
N GLY A 243 4.94 2.63 -2.27
CA GLY A 243 5.72 3.68 -2.94
C GLY A 243 6.26 3.25 -4.30
N GLY A 244 6.68 4.18 -5.17
CA GLY A 244 7.13 3.88 -6.56
C GLY A 244 5.98 3.55 -7.54
N GLY A 245 6.17 3.87 -8.82
CA GLY A 245 5.13 3.74 -9.86
C GLY A 245 4.09 4.88 -9.86
N GLY A 246 3.22 4.90 -10.89
CA GLY A 246 2.15 5.90 -11.01
C GLY A 246 1.09 5.77 -9.91
N PRO A 247 0.24 6.78 -9.65
CA PRO A 247 -0.82 6.70 -8.63
C PRO A 247 -1.86 5.61 -8.87
N GLY A 248 -2.41 5.07 -7.77
CA GLY A 248 -3.59 4.19 -7.79
C GLY A 248 -4.86 4.97 -7.46
N PHE A 249 -6.00 4.54 -8.00
CA PHE A 249 -7.30 5.14 -7.80
C PHE A 249 -8.39 4.08 -7.63
N ASP A 250 -9.47 4.40 -6.93
CA ASP A 250 -10.68 3.58 -6.94
C ASP A 250 -11.94 4.44 -7.10
N ARG A 251 -13.05 3.76 -7.40
CA ARG A 251 -14.40 4.30 -7.32
C ARG A 251 -15.41 3.17 -7.12
N ARG A 252 -16.54 3.50 -6.48
CA ARG A 252 -17.60 2.52 -6.13
C ARG A 252 -18.75 2.48 -7.14
N SER A 253 -18.76 3.39 -8.11
CA SER A 253 -19.72 3.46 -9.20
C SER A 253 -19.09 4.11 -10.43
N THR A 254 -19.55 3.73 -11.62
CA THR A 254 -19.18 4.37 -12.90
C THR A 254 -19.50 5.88 -12.91
N PHE A 255 -20.39 6.32 -12.02
CA PHE A 255 -20.85 7.70 -11.86
C PHE A 255 -20.13 8.48 -10.75
N ASP A 256 -19.31 7.83 -9.92
CA ASP A 256 -18.56 8.47 -8.85
C ASP A 256 -17.27 9.13 -9.37
N GLU A 257 -16.77 10.13 -8.63
CA GLU A 257 -15.43 10.66 -8.84
C GLU A 257 -14.35 9.64 -8.44
N TRP A 258 -13.20 9.73 -9.12
CA TRP A 258 -12.03 8.93 -8.77
C TRP A 258 -11.42 9.38 -7.45
N ILE A 259 -11.22 8.44 -6.53
CA ILE A 259 -10.53 8.68 -5.26
C ILE A 259 -9.08 8.22 -5.43
N ARG A 260 -8.12 9.11 -5.13
CA ARG A 260 -6.69 8.77 -5.18
C ARG A 260 -6.30 7.99 -3.94
N MET A 261 -5.71 6.82 -4.14
CA MET A 261 -5.29 5.94 -3.05
C MET A 261 -3.90 6.31 -2.49
N PRO A 262 -3.67 6.10 -1.19
CA PRO A 262 -2.34 6.26 -0.58
C PRO A 262 -1.37 5.14 -1.00
N HIS A 263 -1.89 4.03 -1.53
CA HIS A 263 -1.14 2.89 -2.03
C HIS A 263 -1.21 2.80 -3.57
N ARG A 264 -0.51 1.82 -4.14
CA ARG A 264 -0.52 1.46 -5.56
C ARG A 264 -1.01 0.03 -5.73
N TYR A 265 -1.80 -0.23 -6.75
CA TYR A 265 -2.23 -1.59 -7.05
C TYR A 265 -1.12 -2.33 -7.80
N SER A 266 -0.97 -3.62 -7.52
CA SER A 266 -0.03 -4.51 -8.23
C SER A 266 -0.64 -4.91 -9.57
N ILE A 267 -0.72 -3.91 -10.45
CA ILE A 267 -1.24 -4.00 -11.81
C ILE A 267 -0.13 -3.57 -12.77
N ASN A 268 0.10 -4.37 -13.81
CA ASN A 268 0.98 -4.04 -14.92
C ASN A 268 0.36 -4.41 -16.26
N VAL A 269 0.96 -3.91 -17.34
CA VAL A 269 0.57 -4.18 -18.73
C VAL A 269 1.69 -4.93 -19.41
N THR A 270 1.41 -6.12 -19.95
CA THR A 270 2.34 -6.77 -20.88
C THR A 270 2.18 -6.10 -22.25
N ALA A 271 3.26 -5.57 -22.81
CA ALA A 271 3.28 -4.93 -24.13
C ALA A 271 4.48 -5.40 -24.98
N LEU A 272 4.35 -5.30 -26.30
CA LEU A 272 5.45 -5.56 -27.24
C LEU A 272 6.31 -4.31 -27.43
N VAL A 273 7.53 -4.33 -26.90
CA VAL A 273 8.48 -3.21 -26.96
C VAL A 273 9.65 -3.52 -27.93
N PRO A 274 10.25 -2.52 -28.60
CA PRO A 274 11.42 -2.73 -29.45
C PRO A 274 12.65 -3.23 -28.67
N LYS A 275 13.39 -4.19 -29.23
CA LYS A 275 14.56 -4.85 -28.64
C LYS A 275 15.84 -4.01 -28.82
N GLY A 276 16.63 -3.78 -27.76
CA GLY A 276 17.95 -3.12 -27.82
C GLY A 276 17.97 -1.61 -27.52
N ARG A 277 17.17 -1.16 -26.56
CA ARG A 277 17.17 0.25 -26.11
C ARG A 277 17.94 0.35 -24.79
N ALA A 278 18.71 1.43 -24.62
CA ALA A 278 19.66 1.71 -23.53
C ALA A 278 19.14 1.69 -22.07
N ASP A 279 17.93 1.18 -21.81
CA ASP A 279 17.45 0.77 -20.49
C ASP A 279 17.70 -0.73 -20.21
N ASP A 280 18.69 -1.31 -20.90
CA ASP A 280 19.21 -2.68 -20.74
C ASP A 280 19.99 -2.82 -19.39
N ALA A 281 19.34 -2.47 -18.28
CA ALA A 281 19.71 -3.05 -17.00
C ALA A 281 19.24 -4.51 -17.02
N PRO A 282 20.12 -5.49 -16.74
CA PRO A 282 19.70 -6.87 -16.54
C PRO A 282 18.54 -6.93 -15.55
N GLU A 283 17.57 -7.82 -15.80
CA GLU A 283 16.50 -8.15 -14.88
C GLU A 283 17.09 -8.48 -13.49
N ASP A 284 16.77 -7.64 -12.51
CA ASP A 284 17.25 -7.80 -11.14
C ASP A 284 16.33 -8.78 -10.39
N PRO A 285 16.83 -9.95 -9.95
CA PRO A 285 16.09 -10.83 -9.08
C PRO A 285 16.05 -10.18 -7.69
N ASP A 286 14.86 -9.71 -7.31
CA ASP A 286 14.49 -9.08 -6.03
C ASP A 286 14.52 -7.52 -6.01
N PRO A 287 13.35 -6.84 -6.10
CA PRO A 287 13.29 -5.38 -6.13
C PRO A 287 13.51 -4.70 -4.75
N TYR A 288 13.76 -5.44 -3.67
CA TYR A 288 13.84 -4.85 -2.33
C TYR A 288 15.23 -4.40 -1.90
N LEU A 289 16.29 -4.71 -2.65
CA LEU A 289 17.66 -4.39 -2.24
C LEU A 289 18.48 -3.81 -3.39
N ARG A 290 18.33 -2.51 -3.65
CA ARG A 290 19.08 -1.78 -4.69
C ARG A 290 20.56 -1.50 -4.33
N SER A 291 21.20 -2.34 -3.53
CA SER A 291 22.61 -2.16 -3.17
C SER A 291 23.18 -3.43 -2.55
N VAL A 292 24.35 -3.86 -3.04
CA VAL A 292 25.21 -4.95 -2.55
C VAL A 292 24.58 -5.77 -1.42
N ASP A 293 23.82 -6.80 -1.80
CA ASP A 293 23.31 -7.75 -0.83
C ASP A 293 24.42 -8.67 -0.34
N VAL A 294 24.64 -8.64 0.97
CA VAL A 294 25.37 -9.68 1.66
C VAL A 294 24.41 -10.45 2.54
N ARG A 295 24.55 -11.78 2.53
CA ARG A 295 23.80 -12.70 3.39
C ARG A 295 24.72 -13.32 4.43
N PRO A 296 25.25 -12.55 5.41
CA PRO A 296 26.15 -13.10 6.42
C PRO A 296 25.37 -14.06 7.32
N TRP A 297 25.96 -15.23 7.55
CA TRP A 297 25.54 -16.13 8.61
C TRP A 297 26.03 -15.61 9.96
N SER A 298 25.13 -15.52 10.94
CA SER A 298 25.46 -15.16 12.32
C SER A 298 25.54 -16.39 13.21
N PRO A 299 26.71 -16.72 13.78
CA PRO A 299 26.83 -17.80 14.76
C PRO A 299 26.00 -17.56 16.04
N ALA A 300 25.88 -16.30 16.46
CA ALA A 300 25.12 -15.93 17.66
C ALA A 300 23.61 -16.19 17.48
N VAL A 301 23.06 -15.90 16.29
CA VAL A 301 21.64 -16.09 16.01
C VAL A 301 21.34 -17.47 15.44
N GLN A 302 22.34 -18.12 14.85
CA GLN A 302 22.22 -19.32 14.02
C GLN A 302 21.28 -19.12 12.82
N ASP A 303 21.41 -17.96 12.16
CA ASP A 303 20.64 -17.62 10.96
C ASP A 303 21.38 -16.61 10.09
N SER A 304 20.88 -16.37 8.87
CA SER A 304 21.41 -15.36 7.95
C SER A 304 20.50 -14.13 7.85
N PHE A 305 21.13 -12.96 7.72
CA PHE A 305 20.44 -11.68 7.52
C PHE A 305 20.61 -11.19 6.10
N ALA A 306 19.64 -10.47 5.55
CA ALA A 306 19.82 -9.73 4.30
C ALA A 306 20.25 -8.30 4.64
N ILE A 307 21.46 -7.93 4.25
CA ILE A 307 22.03 -6.62 4.58
C ILE A 307 22.16 -5.76 3.32
N ALA A 308 21.58 -4.56 3.41
CA ALA A 308 21.54 -3.56 2.36
C ALA A 308 22.49 -2.39 2.66
N PHE A 309 23.14 -1.80 1.64
CA PHE A 309 24.06 -0.68 1.82
C PHE A 309 23.74 0.55 0.94
N GLY A 310 23.17 1.58 1.53
CA GLY A 310 22.89 2.85 0.89
C GLY A 310 24.03 3.83 1.14
N LEU A 311 24.93 4.00 0.17
CA LEU A 311 26.02 4.98 0.29
C LEU A 311 25.55 6.41 -0.05
N PRO A 312 26.19 7.43 0.55
CA PRO A 312 26.05 8.83 0.15
C PRO A 312 26.26 9.04 -1.35
N GLU A 313 25.59 10.05 -1.91
CA GLU A 313 25.93 10.51 -3.26
C GLU A 313 27.34 11.08 -3.27
N ARG A 314 28.16 10.65 -4.24
CA ARG A 314 29.59 11.00 -4.31
C ARG A 314 30.38 10.54 -3.07
N TYR A 315 30.06 9.35 -2.57
CA TYR A 315 30.82 8.70 -1.50
C TYR A 315 32.32 8.71 -1.82
N ASP A 316 33.13 9.17 -0.86
CA ASP A 316 34.58 9.18 -0.92
C ASP A 316 35.15 8.39 0.27
N PRO A 317 35.85 7.26 0.04
CA PRO A 317 36.47 6.49 1.11
C PRO A 317 37.56 7.28 1.88
N ALA A 318 38.05 8.40 1.34
CA ALA A 318 39.01 9.29 2.00
C ALA A 318 38.35 10.48 2.73
N HIS A 319 37.01 10.51 2.86
CA HIS A 319 36.31 11.63 3.51
C HIS A 319 36.80 11.86 4.95
N PRO A 320 37.31 13.06 5.29
CA PRO A 320 37.83 13.34 6.63
C PRO A 320 36.74 13.14 7.71
N GLY A 321 37.04 12.29 8.69
CA GLY A 321 36.12 11.97 9.79
C GLY A 321 35.03 10.93 9.44
N GLY A 322 34.98 10.44 8.20
CA GLY A 322 34.01 9.44 7.76
C GLY A 322 32.57 9.96 7.68
N TYR A 323 31.64 9.07 7.37
CA TYR A 323 30.21 9.39 7.26
C TYR A 323 29.42 8.85 8.46
N PRO A 324 28.43 9.62 8.97
CA PRO A 324 27.44 9.09 9.90
C PRO A 324 26.79 7.84 9.34
N THR A 325 26.55 6.85 10.20
CA THR A 325 26.00 5.56 9.79
C THR A 325 24.69 5.29 10.50
N VAL A 326 23.64 4.92 9.75
CA VAL A 326 22.32 4.55 10.28
C VAL A 326 22.08 3.08 10.03
N TYR A 327 21.90 2.29 11.09
CA TYR A 327 21.45 0.91 11.04
C TYR A 327 19.92 0.88 11.12
N LEU A 328 19.29 0.60 9.99
CA LEU A 328 17.84 0.59 9.84
C LEU A 328 17.33 -0.85 9.94
N LEU A 329 16.54 -1.13 10.96
CA LEU A 329 15.84 -2.40 11.13
C LEU A 329 14.66 -2.51 10.15
N ASP A 330 14.22 -3.74 9.89
CA ASP A 330 13.14 -4.05 8.95
C ASP A 330 13.40 -3.47 7.55
N ALA A 331 14.64 -3.62 7.08
CA ALA A 331 15.08 -3.09 5.80
C ALA A 331 14.24 -3.62 4.62
N ASN A 332 13.68 -4.83 4.75
CA ASN A 332 12.73 -5.38 3.79
C ASN A 332 11.52 -4.45 3.53
N LEU A 333 11.11 -3.66 4.53
CA LEU A 333 10.00 -2.70 4.42
C LEU A 333 10.47 -1.30 4.07
N TYR A 334 11.52 -0.81 4.73
CA TYR A 334 11.78 0.64 4.80
C TYR A 334 12.98 1.11 3.99
N PHE A 335 13.88 0.22 3.57
CA PHE A 335 15.23 0.62 3.13
C PHE A 335 15.23 1.60 1.95
N ASN A 336 14.50 1.29 0.87
CA ASN A 336 14.52 2.11 -0.35
C ASN A 336 13.91 3.50 -0.10
N ASP A 337 12.78 3.58 0.60
CA ASP A 337 12.09 4.83 0.88
C ASP A 337 12.91 5.72 1.83
N VAL A 338 13.53 5.11 2.85
CA VAL A 338 14.44 5.82 3.78
C VAL A 338 15.70 6.30 3.05
N LEU A 339 16.30 5.47 2.19
CA LEU A 339 17.48 5.85 1.40
C LEU A 339 17.21 7.05 0.49
N GLU A 340 16.11 7.01 -0.26
CA GLU A 340 15.73 8.12 -1.13
C GLU A 340 15.44 9.39 -0.33
N THR A 341 14.73 9.25 0.80
CA THR A 341 14.41 10.39 1.68
C THR A 341 15.66 11.00 2.28
N PHE A 342 16.59 10.19 2.80
CA PHE A 342 17.85 10.68 3.36
C PHE A 342 18.72 11.37 2.31
N ARG A 343 18.81 10.82 1.09
CA ARG A 343 19.52 11.50 -0.02
C ARG A 343 18.87 12.83 -0.37
N LYS A 344 17.55 12.87 -0.48
CA LYS A 344 16.80 14.12 -0.74
C LYS A 344 17.07 15.17 0.33
N GLU A 345 17.05 14.80 1.61
CA GLU A 345 17.31 15.72 2.72
C GLU A 345 18.79 16.12 2.81
N ALA A 346 19.72 15.23 2.44
CA ALA A 346 21.14 15.55 2.33
C ALA A 346 21.43 16.57 1.22
N ARG A 347 20.79 16.43 0.04
CA ARG A 347 20.87 17.43 -1.05
C ARG A 347 20.37 18.81 -0.62
N LYS A 348 19.37 18.87 0.28
CA LYS A 348 18.87 20.12 0.88
C LYS A 348 19.80 20.67 1.98
N GLY A 349 20.78 19.89 2.45
CA GLY A 349 21.62 20.21 3.59
C GLY A 349 20.93 20.11 4.94
N SER A 350 19.71 19.55 5.01
CA SER A 350 18.93 19.38 6.25
C SER A 350 19.53 18.30 7.16
N VAL A 351 20.14 17.27 6.56
CA VAL A 351 20.85 16.18 7.24
C VAL A 351 22.23 16.01 6.58
N PRO A 352 23.25 15.52 7.29
CA PRO A 352 24.50 15.13 6.64
C PRO A 352 24.27 13.97 5.66
N PRO A 353 25.11 13.80 4.63
CA PRO A 353 25.14 12.56 3.87
C PRO A 353 25.48 11.38 4.79
N VAL A 354 24.70 10.30 4.73
CA VAL A 354 24.84 9.14 5.64
C VAL A 354 25.08 7.85 4.87
N ILE A 355 25.77 6.91 5.50
CA ILE A 355 25.74 5.49 5.11
C ILE A 355 24.49 4.87 5.77
N LEU A 356 23.57 4.36 4.96
CA LEU A 356 22.42 3.60 5.44
C LEU A 356 22.73 2.11 5.35
N VAL A 357 22.69 1.41 6.48
CA VAL A 357 22.85 -0.04 6.56
C VAL A 357 21.50 -0.63 6.91
N GLY A 358 20.84 -1.25 5.93
CA GLY A 358 19.58 -1.94 6.15
C GLY A 358 19.82 -3.33 6.71
N VAL A 359 19.17 -3.67 7.82
CA VAL A 359 19.14 -5.02 8.39
C VAL A 359 17.77 -5.64 8.14
N GLY A 360 17.75 -6.70 7.35
CA GLY A 360 16.55 -7.43 7.00
C GLY A 360 16.76 -8.94 7.02
N TYR A 361 15.78 -9.64 6.49
CA TYR A 361 15.70 -11.09 6.41
C TYR A 361 15.63 -11.54 4.95
N ARG A 362 15.69 -12.86 4.70
CA ARG A 362 15.66 -13.42 3.35
C ARG A 362 14.52 -12.93 2.46
N ASP A 363 13.37 -12.60 3.05
CA ASP A 363 12.17 -12.07 2.42
C ASP A 363 11.22 -11.49 3.50
N ILE A 364 10.17 -10.79 3.07
CA ILE A 364 9.18 -10.17 3.98
C ILE A 364 8.36 -11.22 4.74
N ALA A 365 8.10 -12.40 4.16
CA ALA A 365 7.30 -13.44 4.82
C ALA A 365 8.03 -14.01 6.04
N ALA A 366 9.34 -14.25 5.91
CA ALA A 366 10.20 -14.68 6.99
C ALA A 366 10.37 -13.58 8.06
N MET A 367 10.41 -12.31 7.66
CA MET A 367 10.61 -11.18 8.57
C MET A 367 9.58 -11.17 9.71
N ASP A 368 8.30 -11.47 9.46
CA ASP A 368 7.26 -11.35 10.48
C ASP A 368 7.50 -12.27 11.70
N SER A 369 7.93 -13.51 11.45
CA SER A 369 8.29 -14.45 12.52
C SER A 369 9.69 -14.21 13.07
N LEU A 370 10.66 -13.91 12.21
CA LEU A 370 12.06 -13.78 12.62
C LEU A 370 12.33 -12.49 13.41
N ARG A 371 11.61 -11.40 13.11
CA ARG A 371 11.71 -10.17 13.90
C ARG A 371 11.15 -10.32 15.31
N GLN A 372 10.11 -11.14 15.51
CA GLN A 372 9.63 -11.45 16.86
C GLN A 372 10.71 -12.19 17.67
N ARG A 373 11.41 -13.14 17.03
CA ARG A 373 12.57 -13.81 17.63
C ARG A 373 13.68 -12.84 17.98
N ASP A 374 14.09 -12.02 17.02
CA ASP A 374 15.33 -11.25 17.10
C ASP A 374 15.19 -9.92 17.84
N TYR A 375 14.01 -9.31 17.87
CA TYR A 375 13.84 -7.98 18.45
C TYR A 375 13.34 -7.99 19.90
N LEU A 376 12.73 -9.07 20.35
CA LEU A 376 12.04 -9.13 21.63
C LEU A 376 12.86 -9.85 22.70
N PHE A 377 12.86 -9.30 23.91
CA PHE A 377 13.52 -9.87 25.09
C PHE A 377 12.82 -9.40 26.38
N PRO A 378 12.70 -10.21 27.46
CA PRO A 378 13.03 -11.62 27.55
C PRO A 378 12.10 -12.46 26.67
N SER A 379 12.19 -13.80 26.75
CA SER A 379 11.14 -14.66 26.18
C SER A 379 9.81 -14.42 26.90
N SER A 380 8.70 -14.40 26.16
CA SER A 380 7.35 -14.26 26.71
C SER A 380 6.39 -15.29 26.09
N ASP A 381 5.49 -15.84 26.91
CA ASP A 381 4.43 -16.75 26.45
C ASP A 381 3.47 -16.07 25.46
N SER A 382 3.33 -14.74 25.53
CA SER A 382 2.50 -13.98 24.59
C SER A 382 3.06 -13.96 23.16
N VAL A 383 4.37 -14.18 23.01
CA VAL A 383 5.06 -14.27 21.72
C VAL A 383 6.04 -15.44 21.78
N PRO A 384 5.59 -16.69 21.52
CA PRO A 384 6.40 -17.89 21.76
C PRO A 384 7.74 -17.95 21.03
N SER A 385 7.89 -17.20 19.94
CA SER A 385 9.13 -17.11 19.15
C SER A 385 10.18 -16.15 19.74
N SER A 386 9.83 -15.34 20.73
CA SER A 386 10.64 -14.25 21.30
C SER A 386 11.82 -14.71 22.17
N GLY A 387 12.63 -13.75 22.65
CA GLY A 387 13.77 -14.00 23.55
C GLY A 387 15.13 -14.08 22.85
N GLY A 388 15.22 -13.66 21.58
CA GLY A 388 16.46 -13.60 20.82
C GLY A 388 17.15 -12.23 20.82
N GLY A 389 16.58 -11.22 21.47
CA GLY A 389 17.12 -9.84 21.52
C GLY A 389 18.63 -9.76 21.78
N GLU A 390 19.13 -10.42 22.82
CA GLU A 390 20.57 -10.41 23.14
C GLU A 390 21.44 -11.04 22.03
N ARG A 391 20.98 -12.13 21.40
CA ARG A 391 21.71 -12.80 20.31
C ARG A 391 21.74 -11.95 19.05
N PHE A 392 20.66 -11.24 18.76
CA PHE A 392 20.60 -10.30 17.64
C PHE A 392 21.43 -9.05 17.91
N LEU A 393 21.44 -8.52 19.14
CA LEU A 393 22.31 -7.41 19.52
C LEU A 393 23.79 -7.79 19.39
N ALA A 394 24.18 -9.01 19.81
CA ALA A 394 25.53 -9.53 19.60
C ALA A 394 25.89 -9.61 18.12
N PHE A 395 24.97 -10.04 17.24
CA PHE A 395 25.20 -9.99 15.79
C PHE A 395 25.49 -8.58 15.29
N LEU A 396 24.71 -7.59 15.71
CA LEU A 396 24.92 -6.20 15.30
C LEU A 396 26.27 -5.67 15.80
N CYS A 397 26.56 -5.84 17.09
CA CYS A 397 27.72 -5.26 17.75
C CYS A 397 29.04 -5.94 17.37
N GLU A 398 29.06 -7.27 17.28
CA GLU A 398 30.29 -8.06 17.12
C GLU A 398 30.59 -8.41 15.66
N GLN A 399 29.59 -8.37 14.77
CA GLN A 399 29.77 -8.79 13.37
C GLN A 399 29.44 -7.67 12.40
N LEU A 400 28.20 -7.17 12.40
CA LEU A 400 27.75 -6.25 11.36
C LEU A 400 28.44 -4.89 11.46
N VAL A 401 28.47 -4.27 12.65
CA VAL A 401 29.10 -2.97 12.83
C VAL A 401 30.60 -3.01 12.51
N PRO A 402 31.38 -4.00 12.99
CA PRO A 402 32.78 -4.17 12.58
C PRO A 402 32.97 -4.37 11.07
N TYR A 403 32.10 -5.16 10.43
CA TYR A 403 32.13 -5.38 8.97
C TYR A 403 31.97 -4.06 8.19
N VAL A 404 31.01 -3.23 8.59
CA VAL A 404 30.77 -1.92 7.97
C VAL A 404 31.96 -0.98 8.20
N LYS A 405 32.50 -0.93 9.43
CA LYS A 405 33.67 -0.11 9.78
C LYS A 405 34.92 -0.48 8.96
N GLN A 406 35.11 -1.77 8.68
CA GLN A 406 36.25 -2.24 7.90
C GLN A 406 36.12 -1.89 6.41
N ARG A 407 34.89 -1.85 5.88
CA ARG A 407 34.62 -1.70 4.45
C ARG A 407 34.39 -0.25 4.02
N TYR A 408 33.89 0.60 4.91
CA TYR A 408 33.50 1.96 4.59
C TYR A 408 34.06 2.97 5.60
N ALA A 409 34.42 4.16 5.12
CA ALA A 409 34.72 5.34 5.94
C ALA A 409 33.52 5.75 6.81
N THR A 410 33.51 5.30 8.07
CA THR A 410 32.43 5.53 9.04
C THR A 410 32.87 6.53 10.13
N ASP A 411 31.94 7.39 10.55
CA ASP A 411 32.08 8.26 11.71
C ASP A 411 31.61 7.51 12.97
N THR A 412 32.54 7.12 13.83
CA THR A 412 32.22 6.35 15.04
C THR A 412 31.49 7.15 16.11
N ALA A 413 31.50 8.48 16.05
CA ALA A 413 30.78 9.34 16.99
C ALA A 413 29.30 9.49 16.61
N ARG A 414 28.95 9.27 15.33
CA ARG A 414 27.56 9.36 14.82
C ARG A 414 27.12 8.03 14.21
N CYS A 415 26.69 7.14 15.10
CA CYS A 415 26.22 5.80 14.77
C CYS A 415 24.78 5.64 15.29
N ALA A 416 23.78 5.63 14.41
CA ALA A 416 22.39 5.48 14.79
C ALA A 416 21.88 4.06 14.60
N ILE A 417 20.97 3.63 15.46
CA ILE A 417 20.03 2.54 15.19
C ILE A 417 18.61 3.10 15.12
N ALA A 418 17.86 2.65 14.13
CA ALA A 418 16.49 3.10 13.87
C ALA A 418 15.57 1.91 13.61
N GLY A 419 14.41 1.90 14.25
CA GLY A 419 13.44 0.82 14.08
C GLY A 419 12.01 1.27 14.39
N HIS A 420 11.05 0.50 13.88
CA HIS A 420 9.62 0.75 14.01
C HIS A 420 8.90 -0.43 14.65
N SER A 421 7.88 -0.18 15.48
CA SER A 421 7.11 -1.25 16.14
C SER A 421 8.02 -2.13 17.00
N PHE A 422 8.10 -3.45 16.78
CA PHE A 422 9.10 -4.31 17.43
C PHE A 422 10.56 -3.85 17.16
N GLY A 423 10.85 -3.26 16.01
CA GLY A 423 12.16 -2.64 15.76
C GLY A 423 12.38 -1.39 16.61
N GLY A 424 11.30 -0.66 16.92
CA GLY A 424 11.33 0.48 17.85
C GLY A 424 11.58 -0.02 19.28
N TYR A 425 10.91 -1.10 19.70
CA TYR A 425 11.20 -1.80 20.94
C TYR A 425 12.68 -2.22 21.02
N PHE A 426 13.22 -2.86 19.98
CA PHE A 426 14.62 -3.29 19.97
C PHE A 426 15.60 -2.11 19.98
N THR A 427 15.24 -0.99 19.36
CA THR A 427 16.02 0.25 19.43
C THR A 427 16.11 0.75 20.87
N LEU A 428 15.01 0.69 21.63
CA LEU A 428 14.99 1.03 23.06
C LEU A 428 15.72 -0.02 23.92
N PHE A 429 15.66 -1.30 23.55
CA PHE A 429 16.44 -2.37 24.17
C PHE A 429 17.96 -2.14 24.00
N ALA A 430 18.41 -1.76 22.80
CA ALA A 430 19.81 -1.41 22.54
C ALA A 430 20.24 -0.16 23.32
N LEU A 431 19.36 0.85 23.43
CA LEU A 431 19.58 2.02 24.28
C LEU A 431 19.77 1.62 25.74
N GLN A 432 18.89 0.76 26.27
CA GLN A 432 18.98 0.24 27.63
C GLN A 432 20.32 -0.49 27.87
N HIS A 433 20.77 -1.33 26.93
CA HIS A 433 22.08 -1.98 27.00
C HIS A 433 23.22 -0.97 27.09
N GLY A 434 23.22 0.05 26.22
CA GLY A 434 24.19 1.14 26.30
C GLY A 434 24.18 1.87 27.63
N LEU A 435 22.99 2.19 28.16
CA LEU A 435 22.83 2.90 29.43
C LEU A 435 23.18 2.03 30.66
N LEU A 436 23.08 0.71 30.60
CA LEU A 436 23.37 -0.16 31.74
C LEU A 436 24.81 -0.69 31.71
N TYR A 437 25.29 -1.03 30.52
CA TYR A 437 26.50 -1.83 30.34
C TYR A 437 27.59 -1.11 29.56
N ASP A 438 27.27 -0.10 28.75
CA ASP A 438 28.19 0.59 27.82
C ASP A 438 28.82 -0.38 26.81
N ASP A 439 27.99 -1.29 26.26
CA ASP A 439 28.39 -2.44 25.42
C ASP A 439 27.87 -2.36 23.98
N VAL A 440 27.26 -1.24 23.58
CA VAL A 440 26.72 -1.04 22.22
C VAL A 440 27.47 0.07 21.48
N PRO A 441 27.64 -0.03 20.15
CA PRO A 441 28.35 0.97 19.35
C PRO A 441 27.45 2.14 18.92
N PHE A 442 26.16 2.13 19.28
CA PHE A 442 25.18 3.12 18.85
C PHE A 442 25.21 4.34 19.77
N THR A 443 25.32 5.52 19.18
CA THR A 443 25.32 6.82 19.86
C THR A 443 24.03 7.60 19.64
N THR A 444 23.11 7.09 18.84
CA THR A 444 21.85 7.75 18.48
C THR A 444 20.75 6.71 18.29
N PHE A 445 19.56 6.98 18.82
CA PHE A 445 18.46 6.01 18.84
C PHE A 445 17.19 6.64 18.30
N ILE A 446 16.57 6.03 17.28
CA ILE A 446 15.33 6.51 16.68
C ILE A 446 14.27 5.40 16.76
N ALA A 447 13.43 5.45 17.79
CA ALA A 447 12.39 4.46 18.05
C ALA A 447 11.02 5.00 17.61
N ALA A 448 10.50 4.46 16.50
CA ALA A 448 9.20 4.84 15.95
C ALA A 448 8.10 3.88 16.43
N SER A 449 7.06 4.41 17.09
CA SER A 449 5.94 3.64 17.65
C SER A 449 6.39 2.33 18.35
N PRO A 450 7.29 2.40 19.35
CA PRO A 450 7.83 1.20 19.99
C PRO A 450 6.77 0.46 20.81
N VAL A 451 6.76 -0.88 20.74
CA VAL A 451 5.82 -1.75 21.48
C VAL A 451 6.32 -1.96 22.92
N VAL A 452 6.25 -0.91 23.76
CA VAL A 452 6.86 -0.92 25.11
C VAL A 452 6.09 -1.72 26.15
N ASP A 453 4.84 -2.09 25.88
CA ASP A 453 3.99 -2.94 26.73
C ASP A 453 4.36 -4.43 26.67
N TYR A 454 5.26 -4.80 25.74
CA TYR A 454 5.77 -6.16 25.59
C TYR A 454 6.27 -6.74 26.93
N ALA A 455 5.93 -8.01 27.17
CA ALA A 455 6.27 -8.75 28.38
C ALA A 455 5.93 -7.97 29.67
N GLN A 456 4.75 -7.34 29.69
CA GLN A 456 4.24 -6.55 30.83
C GLN A 456 5.10 -5.33 31.16
N GLY A 457 5.76 -4.74 30.17
CA GLY A 457 6.61 -3.56 30.37
C GLY A 457 8.05 -3.89 30.74
N ALA A 458 8.58 -5.04 30.31
CA ALA A 458 9.89 -5.53 30.73
C ALA A 458 11.06 -4.53 30.51
N LEU A 459 10.99 -3.67 29.48
CA LEU A 459 11.98 -2.60 29.27
C LEU A 459 11.96 -1.58 30.41
N PHE A 460 10.77 -1.17 30.84
CA PHE A 460 10.59 -0.24 31.95
C PHE A 460 11.13 -0.85 33.25
N ASP A 461 10.71 -2.07 33.58
CA ASP A 461 11.09 -2.78 34.81
C ASP A 461 12.60 -3.02 34.91
N THR A 462 13.27 -3.27 33.78
CA THR A 462 14.71 -3.50 33.78
C THR A 462 15.50 -2.22 34.07
N MET A 463 14.99 -1.07 33.65
CA MET A 463 15.64 0.22 33.87
C MET A 463 15.29 0.86 35.22
N GLU A 464 14.08 0.63 35.73
CA GLU A 464 13.61 1.30 36.94
C GLU A 464 14.49 0.98 38.17
N GLY A 465 14.89 2.04 38.89
CA GLY A 465 15.70 1.92 40.10
C GLY A 465 17.17 1.51 39.89
N ARG A 466 17.64 1.31 38.65
CA ARG A 466 19.04 0.96 38.36
C ARG A 466 19.91 2.19 38.15
N SER A 467 21.20 2.06 38.51
CA SER A 467 22.21 3.07 38.20
C SER A 467 22.58 3.00 36.73
N LEU A 468 22.39 4.10 36.01
CA LEU A 468 22.70 4.18 34.58
C LEU A 468 24.10 4.75 34.35
N LYS A 469 24.85 4.11 33.45
CA LYS A 469 26.08 4.60 32.84
C LYS A 469 25.71 5.57 31.72
N ILE A 470 25.52 6.84 32.05
CA ILE A 470 25.25 7.86 31.04
C ILE A 470 26.61 8.38 30.53
N PRO A 471 27.03 8.09 29.28
CA PRO A 471 28.40 8.38 28.82
C PRO A 471 28.69 9.90 28.69
N SER A 472 27.64 10.70 28.54
CA SER A 472 27.66 12.17 28.59
C SER A 472 26.30 12.67 29.06
N ASP A 473 26.16 13.92 29.51
CA ASP A 473 24.84 14.46 29.90
C ASP A 473 23.80 14.44 28.75
N THR A 474 24.21 14.15 27.51
CA THR A 474 23.39 14.08 26.31
C THR A 474 23.39 12.69 25.66
N VAL A 475 22.21 12.07 25.55
CA VAL A 475 22.01 10.87 24.72
C VAL A 475 20.98 11.20 23.64
N PRO A 476 21.37 11.27 22.35
CA PRO A 476 20.46 11.56 21.24
C PRO A 476 19.42 10.45 21.07
N VAL A 477 18.19 10.69 21.54
CA VAL A 477 17.09 9.73 21.45
C VAL A 477 15.88 10.43 20.85
N PHE A 478 15.28 9.83 19.83
CA PHE A 478 14.01 10.25 19.27
C PHE A 478 12.99 9.13 19.45
N ILE A 479 11.93 9.43 20.18
CA ILE A 479 10.81 8.52 20.42
C ILE A 479 9.56 9.13 19.83
N SER A 480 8.81 8.35 19.07
CA SER A 480 7.54 8.80 18.51
C SER A 480 6.43 7.77 18.64
N HIS A 481 5.20 8.24 18.51
CA HIS A 481 3.99 7.44 18.53
C HIS A 481 2.90 8.12 17.68
N GLY A 482 1.97 7.32 17.20
CA GLY A 482 0.87 7.75 16.33
C GLY A 482 -0.43 7.95 17.10
N ARG A 483 -1.46 8.34 16.36
CA ARG A 483 -2.80 8.55 16.87
C ARG A 483 -3.35 7.26 17.48
N GLY A 484 -3.73 7.32 18.76
CA GLY A 484 -4.34 6.20 19.48
C GLY A 484 -3.32 5.27 20.14
N GLU A 485 -2.03 5.62 20.12
CA GLU A 485 -0.96 4.88 20.80
C GLU A 485 -0.57 5.53 22.15
N ASP A 486 -1.38 6.47 22.65
CA ASP A 486 -1.22 7.11 23.97
C ASP A 486 -1.69 6.18 25.10
N ASP A 487 -1.10 4.99 25.18
CA ASP A 487 -1.42 4.03 26.25
C ASP A 487 -0.57 4.26 27.52
N PRO A 488 -1.00 3.72 28.68
CA PRO A 488 -0.28 3.92 29.95
C PRO A 488 1.17 3.41 29.96
N ALA A 489 1.49 2.39 29.17
CA ALA A 489 2.85 1.84 29.12
C ALA A 489 3.78 2.80 28.36
N MET A 490 3.30 3.35 27.25
CA MET A 490 4.03 4.37 26.49
C MET A 490 4.29 5.63 27.32
N VAL A 491 3.27 6.13 28.01
CA VAL A 491 3.40 7.29 28.92
C VAL A 491 4.43 7.00 30.02
N SER A 492 4.32 5.86 30.69
CA SER A 492 5.25 5.48 31.77
C SER A 492 6.68 5.37 31.27
N TYR A 493 6.89 4.76 30.10
CA TYR A 493 8.22 4.61 29.51
C TYR A 493 8.84 5.97 29.15
N VAL A 494 8.07 6.86 28.52
CA VAL A 494 8.55 8.21 28.16
C VAL A 494 8.89 9.01 29.42
N GLU A 495 8.09 8.92 30.48
CA GLU A 495 8.40 9.56 31.77
C GLU A 495 9.71 9.02 32.37
N LEU A 496 9.92 7.70 32.36
CA LEU A 496 11.17 7.09 32.79
C LEU A 496 12.34 7.57 31.93
N ALA A 497 12.18 7.59 30.61
CA ALA A 497 13.20 8.08 29.68
C ALA A 497 13.58 9.55 29.98
N HIS A 498 12.61 10.42 30.29
CA HIS A 498 12.87 11.81 30.71
C HIS A 498 13.59 11.92 32.05
N ARG A 499 13.34 11.00 33.00
CA ARG A 499 14.09 10.94 34.27
C ARG A 499 15.54 10.51 34.06
N CYS A 500 15.75 9.56 33.15
CA CYS A 500 17.03 8.92 32.90
C CYS A 500 17.91 9.75 31.94
N ILE A 501 17.33 10.37 30.92
CA ILE A 501 18.04 11.08 29.85
C ILE A 501 17.72 12.57 29.96
N ARG A 502 18.60 13.30 30.66
CA ARG A 502 18.37 14.72 30.97
C ARG A 502 18.45 15.63 29.75
N THR A 503 19.31 15.31 28.79
CA THR A 503 19.42 16.08 27.53
C THR A 503 19.53 15.13 26.33
N GLY A 504 18.99 15.54 25.18
CA GLY A 504 19.06 14.77 23.93
C GLY A 504 17.83 13.90 23.62
N LEU A 505 16.92 13.69 24.58
CA LEU A 505 15.63 13.04 24.33
C LEU A 505 14.64 13.98 23.63
N VAL A 506 14.04 13.49 22.56
CA VAL A 506 12.99 14.15 21.78
C VAL A 506 11.80 13.21 21.66
N GLU A 507 10.65 13.67 22.12
CA GLU A 507 9.37 12.99 21.95
C GLU A 507 8.57 13.62 20.80
N ARG A 508 7.89 12.81 19.99
CA ARG A 508 7.05 13.28 18.89
C ARG A 508 5.76 12.46 18.76
N HIS A 509 4.64 13.13 18.99
CA HIS A 509 3.31 12.59 18.66
C HIS A 509 2.89 13.01 17.24
N TYR A 510 2.59 12.03 16.38
CA TYR A 510 2.02 12.23 15.04
C TYR A 510 0.50 12.02 15.04
N ALA A 511 -0.26 13.03 15.46
CA ALA A 511 -1.73 12.95 15.60
C ALA A 511 -2.51 12.61 14.31
N ALA A 512 -1.91 12.76 13.13
CA ALA A 512 -2.52 12.43 11.84
C ALA A 512 -2.08 11.08 11.26
N ALA A 513 -1.09 10.42 11.87
CA ALA A 513 -0.58 9.13 11.45
C ALA A 513 -1.13 8.02 12.37
N ASP A 514 -1.51 6.89 11.78
CA ASP A 514 -1.69 5.65 12.53
C ASP A 514 -0.32 4.99 12.81
N HIS A 515 -0.33 3.83 13.48
CA HIS A 515 0.88 3.09 13.85
C HIS A 515 1.87 2.91 12.69
N MET A 516 1.39 2.62 11.47
CA MET A 516 2.27 2.41 10.31
C MET A 516 2.72 3.74 9.68
N GLY A 517 1.86 4.77 9.73
CA GLY A 517 2.16 6.10 9.23
C GLY A 517 3.28 6.82 9.98
N THR A 518 3.71 6.34 11.16
CA THR A 518 4.76 6.99 11.95
C THR A 518 6.17 6.67 11.47
N ALA A 519 6.41 5.51 10.85
CA ALA A 519 7.77 4.99 10.61
C ALA A 519 8.65 5.96 9.80
N LEU A 520 8.28 6.24 8.55
CA LEU A 520 9.07 7.07 7.64
C LEU A 520 9.23 8.52 8.13
N PRO A 521 8.17 9.20 8.63
CA PRO A 521 8.32 10.51 9.28
C PRO A 521 9.29 10.48 10.46
N SER A 522 9.23 9.46 11.32
CA SER A 522 10.07 9.35 12.51
C SER A 522 11.54 9.19 12.17
N PHE A 523 11.87 8.34 11.19
CA PHE A 523 13.25 8.17 10.73
C PHE A 523 13.83 9.47 10.17
N THR A 524 13.01 10.22 9.43
CA THR A 524 13.43 11.48 8.80
C THR A 524 13.54 12.62 9.82
N ASP A 525 12.53 12.81 10.65
CA ASP A 525 12.47 13.88 11.64
C ASP A 525 13.47 13.63 12.77
N GLY A 526 13.63 12.39 13.19
CA GLY A 526 14.66 11.98 14.16
C GLY A 526 16.06 12.32 13.66
N LEU A 527 16.38 11.95 12.42
CA LEU A 527 17.70 12.27 11.85
C LEU A 527 17.92 13.78 11.73
N LYS A 528 16.92 14.54 11.27
CA LYS A 528 16.98 16.01 11.20
C LYS A 528 17.17 16.64 12.56
N LYS A 529 16.47 16.15 13.58
CA LYS A 529 16.51 16.75 14.90
C LYS A 529 17.82 16.45 15.62
N LEU A 530 18.35 15.24 15.46
CA LEU A 530 19.52 14.78 16.19
C LEU A 530 20.83 15.10 15.46
N TRP A 531 20.86 15.08 14.12
CA TRP A 531 22.08 15.32 13.32
C TRP A 531 21.97 16.47 12.32
N GLY A 532 20.79 17.10 12.18
CA GLY A 532 20.64 18.27 11.34
C GLY A 532 21.43 19.46 11.86
N ARG A 533 21.83 20.36 10.97
CA ARG A 533 22.48 21.61 11.38
C ARG A 533 21.43 22.50 12.06
N MET A 534 21.70 22.93 13.29
CA MET A 534 20.97 24.06 13.87
C MET A 534 21.20 25.26 12.95
N ARG A 535 20.12 25.85 12.46
CA ARG A 535 20.19 27.15 11.78
C ARG A 535 20.38 28.26 12.77
#